data_AF-A0A251RXI1-F1
#
_entry.id   AF-A0A251RXI1-F1
#
_cell.length_a   1.000
_cell.length_b   1.000
_cell.length_c   1.000
_cell.angle_alpha   90.00
_cell.angle_beta   90.00
_cell.angle_gamma   90.00
#
_symmetry.space_group_name_H-M   'P 1'
#
loop_
_entity.id
_entity.type
_entity.pdbx_description
1 polymer ?
#
loop_
_entity_poly.entity_id
_entity_poly.type
_entity_poly.pdbx_seq_one_letter_code
_entity_poly.pdbx_strand_id
1 'polypeptide(L)'
;MTLILEIIVFLNLCSIFLQEIQRIKSEHPDDACAVMNDRVKGSLKVTRAFGAGFLKQPKWNDALLEEFRIDYVGKSPYINCIPSLYHHKLGPRDRFLILSSGGLYQYFTNEEAISEVELFIQWSPEGDPTQHLIEQVLFYAAKKESW
;
A
#
# COMPACT_ATOMS: atom_id res chain seq x y z
N MET A 1 -14.17 -12.16 22.93
CA MET A 1 -14.55 -11.92 21.52
C MET A 1 -13.28 -11.52 20.78
N THR A 2 -12.64 -12.46 20.10
CA THR A 2 -11.43 -12.23 19.32
C THR A 2 -11.87 -11.84 17.92
N LEU A 3 -11.78 -10.56 17.56
CA LEU A 3 -12.00 -10.12 16.19
C LEU A 3 -10.73 -10.48 15.41
N ILE A 4 -10.79 -11.58 14.65
CA ILE A 4 -9.79 -11.86 13.61
C ILE A 4 -10.12 -10.92 12.47
N LEU A 5 -9.49 -9.75 12.50
CA LEU A 5 -9.50 -8.80 11.41
C LEU A 5 -8.40 -9.25 10.44
N GLU A 6 -8.78 -10.01 9.40
CA GLU A 6 -7.93 -10.27 8.23
C GLU A 6 -7.80 -8.96 7.43
N ILE A 7 -7.06 -7.99 7.96
CA ILE A 7 -6.81 -6.75 7.24
C ILE A 7 -5.55 -6.94 6.42
N ILE A 8 -5.72 -6.88 5.10
CA ILE A 8 -4.65 -6.64 4.14
C ILE A 8 -4.19 -5.19 4.35
N VAL A 9 -3.41 -4.95 5.40
CA VAL A 9 -2.83 -3.62 5.62
C VAL A 9 -1.56 -3.55 4.78
N PHE A 10 -1.59 -2.70 3.75
CA PHE A 10 -0.36 -2.03 3.31
C PHE A 10 0.06 -1.09 4.44
N LEU A 11 0.69 -1.64 5.49
CA LEU A 11 1.24 -0.83 6.56
C LEU A 11 2.37 -0.03 5.92
N ASN A 12 2.14 1.26 5.78
CA ASN A 12 3.11 2.25 5.31
C ASN A 12 4.12 2.55 6.44
N LEU A 13 4.72 1.49 6.99
CA LEU A 13 5.85 1.60 7.90
C LEU A 13 7.11 1.51 7.03
N CYS A 14 7.96 2.54 7.08
CA CYS A 14 9.24 2.59 6.37
C CYS A 14 10.08 1.30 6.58
N SER A 15 9.96 0.69 7.76
CA SER A 15 10.60 -0.60 8.08
C SER A 15 10.09 -1.77 7.21
N ILE A 16 8.80 -1.81 6.88
CA ILE A 16 8.21 -2.88 6.05
C ILE A 16 8.66 -2.73 4.60
N PHE A 17 8.75 -1.51 4.10
CA PHE A 17 9.26 -1.28 2.75
C PHE A 17 10.70 -1.78 2.61
N LEU A 18 11.59 -1.42 3.54
CA LEU A 18 12.98 -1.88 3.52
C LEU A 18 13.08 -3.41 3.60
N GLN A 19 12.28 -4.05 4.46
CA GLN A 19 12.22 -5.51 4.55
C GLN A 19 11.78 -6.16 3.23
N GLU A 20 10.78 -5.60 2.57
CA GLU A 20 10.31 -6.11 1.28
C GLU A 20 11.34 -5.93 0.16
N ILE A 21 12.07 -4.81 0.12
CA ILE A 21 13.16 -4.62 -0.84
C ILE A 21 14.28 -5.64 -0.60
N GLN A 22 14.66 -5.87 0.67
CA GLN A 22 15.67 -6.86 1.01
C GLN A 22 15.22 -8.28 0.64
N ARG A 23 13.95 -8.62 0.89
CA ARG A 23 13.36 -9.90 0.50
C ARG A 23 13.45 -10.13 -1.01
N ILE A 24 13.05 -9.15 -1.82
CA ILE A 24 13.12 -9.29 -3.29
C ILE A 24 14.57 -9.48 -3.74
N LYS A 25 15.50 -8.68 -3.21
CA LYS A 25 16.93 -8.79 -3.58
C LYS A 25 17.55 -10.13 -3.16
N SER A 26 17.15 -10.70 -2.02
CA SER A 26 17.66 -12.00 -1.58
C SER A 26 17.05 -13.18 -2.34
N GLU A 27 15.82 -13.04 -2.83
CA GLU A 27 15.15 -14.03 -3.69
C GLU A 27 15.67 -14.01 -5.15
N HIS A 28 16.27 -12.90 -5.57
CA HIS A 28 16.83 -12.69 -6.92
C HIS A 28 18.30 -12.23 -6.88
N PRO A 29 19.25 -13.04 -6.33
CA PRO A 29 20.64 -12.63 -6.17
C PRO A 29 21.36 -12.38 -7.51
N ASP A 30 20.90 -13.02 -8.59
CA ASP A 30 21.47 -12.89 -9.94
C ASP A 30 20.88 -11.73 -10.75
N ASP A 31 19.91 -10.99 -10.20
CA ASP A 31 19.27 -9.85 -10.86
C ASP A 31 19.47 -8.56 -10.07
N ALA A 32 20.54 -7.83 -10.39
CA ALA A 32 20.84 -6.53 -9.80
C ALA A 32 19.73 -5.48 -10.03
N CYS A 33 18.87 -5.71 -11.03
CA CYS A 33 17.77 -4.83 -11.42
C CYS A 33 16.42 -5.30 -10.89
N ALA A 34 16.37 -6.26 -9.95
CA ALA A 34 15.12 -6.74 -9.34
C ALA A 34 14.29 -5.60 -8.73
N VAL A 35 14.95 -4.55 -8.23
CA VAL A 35 14.33 -3.31 -7.75
C VAL A 35 15.09 -2.11 -8.32
N MET A 36 14.39 -1.22 -9.01
CA MET A 36 14.92 -0.01 -9.64
C MET A 36 14.02 1.19 -9.32
N ASN A 37 14.61 2.32 -8.92
CA ASN A 37 13.86 3.57 -8.63
C ASN A 37 12.66 3.34 -7.70
N ASP A 38 12.87 2.59 -6.62
CA ASP A 38 11.84 2.20 -5.64
C ASP A 38 10.66 1.41 -6.24
N ARG A 39 10.90 0.71 -7.36
CA ARG A 39 9.91 -0.11 -8.06
C ARG A 39 10.46 -1.48 -8.38
N VAL A 40 9.62 -2.51 -8.25
CA VAL A 40 9.95 -3.88 -8.65
C VAL A 40 10.08 -3.94 -10.17
N LYS A 41 11.27 -4.33 -10.67
CA LYS A 41 11.66 -4.30 -12.09
C LYS A 41 11.35 -2.97 -12.80
N GLY A 42 11.35 -1.86 -12.06
CA GLY A 42 10.97 -0.54 -12.59
C GLY A 42 9.46 -0.36 -12.84
N SER A 43 8.65 -1.42 -12.74
CA SER A 43 7.24 -1.40 -13.15
C SER A 43 6.30 -0.96 -12.02
N LEU A 44 6.37 -1.57 -10.84
CA LEU A 44 5.40 -1.34 -9.76
C LEU A 44 6.07 -0.87 -8.46
N LYS A 45 5.49 0.16 -7.81
CA LYS A 45 5.92 0.57 -6.45
C LYS A 45 5.51 -0.43 -5.37
N VAL A 46 4.45 -1.19 -5.59
CA VAL A 46 3.97 -2.22 -4.65
C VAL A 46 4.76 -3.51 -4.82
N THR A 47 5.10 -4.17 -3.71
CA THR A 47 5.88 -5.42 -3.68
C THR A 47 5.00 -6.67 -3.56
N ARG A 48 3.71 -6.48 -3.28
CA ARG A 48 2.70 -7.53 -3.19
C ARG A 48 1.41 -7.07 -3.87
N ALA A 49 0.80 -7.92 -4.66
CA ALA A 49 -0.45 -7.58 -5.35
C ALA A 49 -1.18 -8.84 -5.85
N PHE A 50 -2.51 -8.77 -5.90
CA PHE A 50 -3.27 -9.59 -6.82
C PHE A 50 -3.05 -9.09 -8.26
N GLY A 51 -3.22 -9.97 -9.27
CA GLY A 51 -2.91 -9.61 -10.66
C GLY A 51 -1.39 -9.49 -10.92
N ALA A 52 -0.99 -8.57 -11.81
CA ALA A 52 0.40 -8.30 -12.20
C ALA A 52 1.20 -9.58 -12.55
N GLY A 53 0.57 -10.46 -13.35
CA GLY A 53 1.10 -11.78 -13.68
C GLY A 53 2.48 -11.74 -14.33
N PHE A 54 2.79 -10.68 -15.08
CA PHE A 54 4.07 -10.47 -15.75
C PHE A 54 5.27 -10.39 -14.78
N LEU A 55 5.04 -10.06 -13.50
CA LEU A 55 6.07 -10.09 -12.45
C LEU A 55 6.10 -11.44 -11.70
N LYS A 56 5.16 -12.35 -11.97
CA LYS A 56 4.99 -13.60 -11.22
C LYS A 56 5.46 -14.83 -11.97
N GLN A 57 5.29 -14.87 -13.29
CA GLN A 57 5.78 -15.98 -14.12
C GLN A 57 6.19 -15.47 -15.51
N PRO A 58 7.28 -16.00 -16.11
CA PRO A 58 7.73 -15.59 -17.44
C PRO A 58 6.64 -15.67 -18.51
N LYS A 59 5.83 -16.75 -18.51
CA LYS A 59 4.75 -16.93 -19.50
C LYS A 59 3.74 -15.77 -19.56
N TRP A 60 3.51 -15.08 -18.45
CA TRP A 60 2.62 -13.93 -18.40
C TRP A 60 3.30 -12.64 -18.85
N ASN A 61 4.62 -12.57 -18.72
CA ASN A 61 5.44 -11.52 -19.30
C ASN A 61 5.51 -11.68 -20.82
N ASP A 62 5.72 -12.91 -21.30
CA ASP A 62 5.79 -13.24 -22.73
C ASP A 62 4.45 -13.00 -23.46
N ALA A 63 3.33 -13.02 -22.73
CA ALA A 63 2.01 -12.70 -23.26
C ALA A 63 1.79 -11.19 -23.49
N LEU A 64 2.66 -10.32 -22.97
CA LEU A 64 2.59 -8.88 -23.20
C LEU A 64 3.18 -8.50 -24.56
N LEU A 65 2.79 -7.33 -25.08
CA LEU A 65 3.51 -6.66 -26.15
C LEU A 65 4.94 -6.36 -25.68
N GLU A 66 5.89 -6.41 -26.61
CA GLU A 66 7.33 -6.36 -26.32
C GLU A 66 7.71 -5.12 -25.49
N GLU A 67 7.07 -3.99 -25.75
CA GLU A 67 7.30 -2.70 -25.08
C GLU A 67 6.87 -2.70 -23.61
N PHE A 68 6.01 -3.64 -23.19
CA PHE A 68 5.54 -3.78 -21.81
C PHE A 68 6.20 -4.93 -21.07
N ARG A 69 7.08 -5.70 -21.73
CA ARG A 69 7.80 -6.79 -21.08
C ARG A 69 8.86 -6.24 -20.16
N ILE A 70 9.08 -6.95 -19.07
CA ILE A 70 10.29 -6.79 -18.26
C ILE A 70 11.35 -7.79 -18.72
N ASP A 71 12.61 -7.46 -18.45
CA ASP A 71 13.70 -8.43 -18.50
C ASP A 71 13.56 -9.41 -17.34
N TYR A 72 12.87 -10.53 -17.56
CA TYR A 72 12.55 -11.50 -16.53
C TYR A 72 13.70 -12.49 -16.36
N VAL A 73 14.37 -12.45 -15.21
CA VAL A 73 15.51 -13.33 -14.91
C VAL A 73 15.03 -14.55 -14.11
N GLY A 74 15.27 -15.74 -14.66
CA GLY A 74 14.89 -17.00 -14.02
C GLY A 74 13.39 -17.28 -14.05
N LYS A 75 12.85 -17.92 -12.99
CA LYS A 75 11.44 -18.33 -12.90
C LYS A 75 10.76 -17.93 -11.59
N SER A 76 11.51 -17.35 -10.66
CA SER A 76 11.01 -16.96 -9.33
C SER A 76 10.19 -15.68 -9.42
N PRO A 77 9.01 -15.60 -8.78
CA PRO A 77 8.16 -14.41 -8.82
C PRO A 77 8.82 -13.21 -8.12
N TYR A 78 8.82 -12.04 -8.75
CA TYR A 78 9.31 -10.78 -8.15
C TYR A 78 8.35 -10.19 -7.12
N ILE A 79 7.05 -10.46 -7.26
CA ILE A 79 6.02 -10.09 -6.30
C ILE A 79 5.15 -11.31 -5.97
N ASN A 80 4.56 -11.33 -4.79
CA ASN A 80 3.58 -12.35 -4.40
C ASN A 80 2.26 -11.70 -3.96
N CYS A 81 1.26 -12.52 -3.61
CA CYS A 81 -0.02 -12.07 -3.09
C CYS A 81 -0.27 -12.58 -1.67
N ILE A 82 0.80 -12.90 -0.93
CA ILE A 82 0.69 -13.40 0.44
C ILE A 82 0.55 -12.17 1.35
N PRO A 83 -0.54 -12.01 2.12
CA PRO A 83 -0.68 -10.86 3.00
C PRO A 83 0.24 -10.96 4.22
N SER A 84 0.54 -9.83 4.83
CA SER A 84 1.07 -9.79 6.20
C SER A 84 -0.10 -9.84 7.17
N LEU A 85 -0.01 -10.69 8.20
CA LEU A 85 -1.05 -10.83 9.22
C LEU A 85 -0.62 -10.11 10.49
N TYR A 86 -1.49 -9.25 11.02
CA TYR A 86 -1.32 -8.60 12.31
C TYR A 86 -2.56 -8.79 13.16
N HIS A 87 -2.38 -9.14 14.43
CA HIS A 87 -3.46 -9.36 15.38
C HIS A 87 -3.37 -8.33 16.51
N HIS A 88 -4.45 -7.58 16.72
CA HIS A 88 -4.59 -6.61 17.79
C HIS A 88 -5.78 -6.95 18.68
N LYS A 89 -5.57 -6.96 19.99
CA LYS A 89 -6.66 -7.16 20.96
C LYS A 89 -7.18 -5.79 21.40
N LEU A 90 -8.44 -5.51 21.07
CA LEU A 90 -9.08 -4.25 21.43
C LEU A 90 -9.06 -4.01 22.95
N GLY A 91 -8.68 -2.80 23.33
CA GLY A 91 -8.73 -2.29 24.70
C GLY A 91 -9.60 -1.03 24.81
N PRO A 92 -9.85 -0.54 26.04
CA PRO A 92 -10.72 0.62 26.28
C PRO A 92 -10.24 1.94 25.65
N ARG A 93 -8.98 2.00 25.19
CA ARG A 93 -8.38 3.18 24.55
C ARG A 93 -8.51 3.16 23.03
N ASP A 94 -8.90 2.03 22.43
CA ASP A 94 -9.07 1.93 20.99
C ASP A 94 -10.42 2.54 20.61
N ARG A 95 -10.40 3.65 19.84
CA ARG A 95 -11.60 4.42 19.52
C ARG A 95 -12.15 4.13 18.12
N PHE A 96 -11.27 4.03 17.14
CA PHE A 96 -11.61 3.78 15.74
C PHE A 96 -10.41 3.17 15.00
N LEU A 97 -10.66 2.67 13.80
CA LEU A 97 -9.65 2.16 12.88
C LEU A 97 -9.86 2.79 11.50
N ILE A 98 -8.81 3.39 10.94
CA ILE A 98 -8.83 3.92 9.57
C ILE A 98 -8.27 2.84 8.64
N LEU A 99 -9.12 2.36 7.73
CA LEU A 99 -8.71 1.53 6.59
C LEU A 99 -8.86 2.36 5.32
N SER A 100 -7.74 2.64 4.67
CA SER A 100 -7.72 3.54 3.52
C SER A 100 -6.73 3.05 2.46
N SER A 101 -6.94 3.52 1.23
CA SER A 101 -5.96 3.33 0.16
C SER A 101 -4.80 4.32 0.32
N GLY A 102 -3.69 4.07 -0.40
CA GLY A 102 -2.56 5.00 -0.44
C GLY A 102 -2.90 6.40 -0.94
N GLY A 103 -4.07 6.61 -1.57
CA GLY A 103 -4.52 7.92 -2.05
C GLY A 103 -4.77 8.92 -0.92
N LEU A 104 -5.23 8.47 0.25
CA LEU A 104 -5.39 9.35 1.43
C LEU A 104 -4.05 9.97 1.82
N TYR A 105 -3.02 9.12 1.89
CA TYR A 105 -1.69 9.51 2.38
C TYR A 105 -0.83 10.26 1.35
N GLN A 106 -1.39 10.60 0.19
CA GLN A 106 -0.79 11.57 -0.72
C GLN A 106 -0.99 13.02 -0.24
N TYR A 107 -1.96 13.24 0.65
CA TYR A 107 -2.35 14.54 1.16
C TYR A 107 -2.30 14.62 2.69
N PHE A 108 -2.38 13.49 3.38
CA PHE A 108 -2.34 13.41 4.84
C PHE A 108 -1.18 12.53 5.34
N THR A 109 -0.62 12.92 6.47
CA THR A 109 0.13 12.00 7.36
C THR A 109 -0.83 11.13 8.17
N ASN A 110 -0.31 10.10 8.85
CA ASN A 110 -1.15 9.28 9.75
C ASN A 110 -1.72 10.14 10.89
N GLU A 111 -0.91 11.02 11.44
CA GLU A 111 -1.24 11.89 12.57
C GLU A 111 -2.31 12.92 12.19
N GLU A 112 -2.21 13.50 10.99
CA GLU A 112 -3.23 14.44 10.48
C GLU A 112 -4.55 13.70 10.20
N ALA A 113 -4.53 12.50 9.60
CA ALA A 113 -5.74 11.73 9.37
C ALA A 113 -6.46 11.35 10.68
N ILE A 114 -5.69 10.96 11.71
CA ILE A 114 -6.23 10.67 13.05
C ILE A 114 -6.82 11.94 13.65
N SER A 115 -6.10 13.06 13.57
CA SER A 115 -6.51 14.34 14.15
C SER A 115 -7.79 14.88 13.50
N GLU A 116 -7.91 14.81 12.17
CA GLU A 116 -9.14 15.20 11.45
C GLU A 116 -10.34 14.38 11.91
N VAL A 117 -10.20 13.05 12.00
CA VAL A 117 -11.27 12.17 12.46
C VAL A 117 -11.64 12.45 13.92
N GLU A 118 -10.64 12.64 14.80
CA GLU A 118 -10.90 12.96 16.21
C GLU A 118 -11.59 14.30 16.42
N LEU A 119 -11.17 15.34 15.69
CA LEU A 119 -11.78 16.66 15.74
C LEU A 119 -13.22 16.62 15.21
N PHE A 120 -13.43 15.94 14.08
CA PHE A 120 -14.75 15.83 13.47
C PHE A 120 -15.74 15.09 14.39
N ILE A 121 -15.35 13.96 14.97
CA ILE A 121 -16.20 13.20 15.90
C ILE A 121 -16.58 14.05 17.13
N GLN A 122 -15.68 14.90 17.63
CA GLN A 122 -15.96 15.78 18.77
C GLN A 122 -16.95 16.89 18.41
N TRP A 123 -16.78 17.49 17.23
CA TRP A 123 -17.58 18.65 16.82
C TRP A 123 -18.92 18.28 16.19
N SER A 124 -18.98 17.15 15.47
CA SER A 124 -20.17 16.62 14.80
C SER A 124 -20.37 15.14 15.13
N PRO A 125 -20.86 14.80 16.34
CA PRO A 125 -21.00 13.40 16.77
C PRO A 125 -21.92 12.55 15.89
N GLU A 126 -22.88 13.18 15.22
CA GLU A 126 -23.86 12.52 14.31
C GLU A 126 -23.39 12.52 12.84
N GLY A 127 -22.25 13.13 12.54
CA GLY A 127 -21.71 13.22 11.19
C GLY A 127 -20.99 11.94 10.73
N ASP A 128 -20.71 11.85 9.43
CA ASP A 128 -19.87 10.78 8.87
C ASP A 128 -18.39 11.23 8.79
N PRO A 129 -17.50 10.72 9.65
CA PRO A 129 -16.08 11.09 9.63
C PRO A 129 -15.37 10.65 8.36
N THR A 130 -15.85 9.60 7.68
CA THR A 130 -15.28 9.12 6.41
C THR A 130 -15.56 10.11 5.30
N GLN A 131 -16.82 10.56 5.20
CA GLN A 131 -17.24 11.56 4.22
C GLN A 131 -16.48 12.88 4.42
N HIS A 132 -16.34 13.35 5.66
CA HIS A 132 -15.53 14.53 5.98
C HIS A 132 -14.08 14.38 5.52
N LEU A 133 -13.44 13.25 5.81
CA LEU A 133 -12.06 13.00 5.41
C LEU A 133 -11.90 12.99 3.88
N ILE A 134 -12.86 12.42 3.14
CA ILE A 134 -12.88 12.46 1.67
C ILE A 134 -12.99 13.90 1.16
N GLU A 135 -13.89 14.70 1.74
CA GLU A 135 -14.07 16.10 1.37
C GLU A 135 -12.80 16.94 1.61
N GLN A 136 -12.11 16.72 2.73
CA GLN A 136 -10.82 17.37 2.99
C GLN A 136 -9.75 16.96 1.97
N VAL A 137 -9.65 15.66 1.63
CA VAL A 137 -8.72 15.18 0.59
C VAL A 137 -9.01 15.87 -0.74
N LEU A 138 -10.27 15.93 -1.16
CA LEU A 138 -10.67 16.58 -2.42
C LEU A 138 -10.31 18.07 -2.42
N PHE A 139 -10.49 18.75 -1.29
CA PHE A 139 -10.13 20.16 -1.14
C PHE A 139 -8.61 20.39 -1.24
N TYR A 140 -7.80 19.57 -0.56
CA TYR A 140 -6.34 19.65 -0.66
C TYR A 140 -5.84 19.31 -2.07
N ALA A 141 -6.42 18.30 -2.71
CA ALA A 141 -6.11 17.93 -4.09
C ALA A 141 -6.37 19.09 -5.05
N ALA A 142 -7.54 19.72 -4.97
CA ALA A 142 -7.88 20.87 -5.82
C ALA A 142 -6.91 22.05 -5.63
N LYS A 143 -6.50 22.34 -4.39
CA LYS A 143 -5.52 23.40 -4.11
C LYS A 143 -4.13 23.11 -4.68
N LYS A 144 -3.70 21.85 -4.64
CA LYS A 144 -2.37 21.42 -5.09
C LYS A 144 -2.21 21.47 -6.61
N GLU A 145 -3.27 21.17 -7.35
CA GLU A 145 -3.28 21.18 -8.83
C GLU A 145 -3.55 22.56 -9.45
N SER A 146 -3.79 23.59 -8.63
CA SER A 146 -4.10 24.95 -9.10
C SER A 146 -2.85 25.84 -9.33
N TRP A 147 -1.66 25.25 -9.52
CA TRP A 147 -0.39 25.96 -9.73
C TRP A 147 0.42 25.38 -10.89
#